data_AF-A0A645FL44-F1
#
_entry.id   AF-A0A645FL44-F1
#
_cell.length_a   1.000
_cell.length_b   1.000
_cell.length_c   1.000
_cell.angle_alpha   90.00
_cell.angle_beta   90.00
_cell.angle_gamma   90.00
#
_symmetry.space_group_name_H-M   'P 1'
#
loop_
_entity.id
_entity.type
_entity.pdbx_description
1 polymer ?
#
loop_
_entity_poly.entity_id
_entity_poly.type
_entity_poly.pdbx_seq_one_letter_code
_entity_poly.pdbx_strand_id
1 'polypeptide(L)'
;MHLQLSFFSDHNVSELSEDTLFKDSPAHEVMTHLGFDSFTNYNWACSVNIDKDFCDVLTDMKNLSDTYAEWEVSYCPNVTVGWDNNVRFHRFIPGVMKNNTPENFEKALLWAKDYIDTHPKVPKLITINSWNEWTETSYLEPDDLYGYGYLESIRKVFKND
;
A
#
# COMPACT_ATOMS: atom_id res chain seq x y z
N MET A 1 16.05 -0.54 17.80
CA MET A 1 15.99 -0.92 16.37
C MET A 1 14.50 -0.98 16.03
N HIS A 2 14.06 -0.45 14.89
CA HIS A 2 12.66 -0.51 14.45
C HIS A 2 12.58 -1.48 13.27
N LEU A 3 11.82 -2.56 13.42
CA LEU A 3 11.65 -3.60 12.41
C LEU A 3 10.24 -3.49 11.80
N GLN A 4 10.18 -3.19 10.51
CA GLN A 4 8.92 -3.12 9.76
C GLN A 4 8.79 -4.30 8.79
N LEU A 5 7.62 -4.94 8.78
CA LEU A 5 7.26 -5.93 7.77
C LEU A 5 6.54 -5.25 6.60
N SER A 6 7.05 -5.39 5.37
CA SER A 6 6.26 -5.16 4.16
C SER A 6 5.77 -6.51 3.67
N PHE A 7 4.45 -6.72 3.61
CA PHE A 7 3.91 -8.01 3.19
C PHE A 7 2.88 -7.86 2.07
N PHE A 8 2.81 -8.92 1.27
CA PHE A 8 1.96 -9.01 0.09
C PHE A 8 0.50 -9.28 0.49
N SER A 9 0.22 -10.33 1.26
CA SER A 9 -1.12 -10.65 1.74
C SER A 9 -1.10 -11.32 3.12
N ASP A 10 -2.22 -11.26 3.83
CA ASP A 10 -2.36 -11.86 5.17
C ASP A 10 -2.07 -13.38 5.15
N HIS A 11 -2.33 -14.05 4.02
CA HIS A 11 -2.07 -15.47 3.85
C HIS A 11 -0.57 -15.80 3.86
N ASN A 12 0.29 -14.92 3.36
CA ASN A 12 1.72 -15.21 3.18
C ASN A 12 2.53 -15.11 4.48
N VAL A 13 1.99 -14.46 5.52
CA VAL A 13 2.71 -14.27 6.79
C VAL A 13 2.79 -15.59 7.56
N SER A 14 1.82 -16.48 7.39
CA SER A 14 1.84 -17.84 7.98
C SER A 14 2.92 -18.75 7.39
N GLU A 15 3.49 -18.42 6.23
CA GLU A 15 4.57 -19.18 5.58
C GLU A 15 5.97 -18.75 6.05
N LEU A 16 6.09 -17.77 6.96
CA LEU A 16 7.38 -17.30 7.49
C LEU A 16 8.04 -18.28 8.47
N SER A 17 7.35 -19.34 8.90
CA SER A 17 7.94 -20.43 9.70
C SER A 17 7.85 -21.77 8.96
N GLU A 18 8.97 -22.49 8.88
CA GLU A 18 8.99 -23.88 8.39
C GLU A 18 8.22 -24.84 9.32
N ASP A 19 8.11 -24.48 10.60
CA ASP A 19 7.30 -25.20 11.58
C ASP A 19 5.82 -24.79 11.47
N THR A 20 4.91 -25.72 11.77
CA THR A 20 3.45 -25.50 11.77
C THR A 20 2.96 -24.46 12.78
N LEU A 21 3.88 -23.72 13.43
CA LEU A 21 3.62 -22.82 14.54
C LEU A 21 2.62 -21.71 14.20
N PHE A 22 2.65 -21.21 12.96
CA PHE A 22 1.78 -20.14 12.48
C PHE A 22 0.83 -20.57 11.38
N LYS A 23 0.72 -21.89 11.15
CA LYS A 23 -0.17 -22.40 10.12
C LYS A 23 -1.61 -21.98 10.45
N ASP A 24 -2.24 -21.28 9.51
CA ASP A 24 -3.58 -20.70 9.65
C ASP A 24 -3.73 -19.60 10.72
N SER A 25 -2.63 -19.11 11.31
CA SER A 25 -2.65 -17.98 12.24
C SER A 25 -2.91 -16.66 11.50
N PRO A 26 -3.69 -15.74 12.08
CA PRO A 26 -3.83 -14.39 11.56
C PRO A 26 -2.48 -13.66 11.48
N ALA A 27 -2.27 -12.90 10.40
CA ALA A 27 -1.02 -12.21 10.12
C ALA A 27 -0.52 -11.34 11.30
N HIS A 28 -1.42 -10.62 11.95
CA HIS A 28 -1.09 -9.75 13.09
C HIS A 28 -0.56 -10.52 14.31
N GLU A 29 -1.06 -11.72 14.59
CA GLU A 29 -0.55 -12.55 15.69
C GLU A 29 0.86 -13.03 15.40
N VAL A 30 1.13 -13.42 14.15
CA VAL A 30 2.47 -13.80 13.70
C VAL A 30 3.44 -12.62 13.81
N MET A 31 3.02 -11.43 13.38
CA MET A 31 3.83 -10.22 13.47
C MET A 31 4.18 -9.86 14.91
N THR A 32 3.20 -9.90 15.82
CA THR A 32 3.41 -9.68 17.25
C THR A 32 4.38 -10.72 17.81
N HIS A 33 4.18 -12.00 17.50
CA HIS A 33 5.02 -13.07 18.00
C HIS A 33 6.48 -12.94 17.53
N LEU A 34 6.69 -12.61 16.25
CA LEU A 34 8.02 -12.41 15.69
C LEU A 34 8.68 -11.09 16.12
N GLY A 35 7.95 -10.21 16.81
CA GLY A 35 8.46 -8.97 17.37
C GLY A 35 8.65 -7.85 16.35
N PHE A 36 7.78 -7.77 15.34
CA PHE A 36 7.74 -6.62 14.44
C PHE A 36 7.16 -5.39 15.16
N ASP A 37 7.78 -4.23 14.95
CA ASP A 37 7.31 -2.96 15.54
C ASP A 37 6.20 -2.30 14.70
N SER A 38 6.18 -2.60 13.40
CA SER A 38 5.17 -2.09 12.47
C SER A 38 5.03 -2.97 11.24
N PHE A 39 3.99 -2.73 10.46
CA PHE A 39 3.82 -3.33 9.15
C PHE A 39 3.31 -2.33 8.12
N THR A 40 3.39 -2.70 6.85
CA THR A 40 2.82 -1.97 5.72
C THR A 40 2.42 -2.96 4.63
N ASN A 41 1.47 -2.60 3.77
CA ASN A 41 1.19 -3.39 2.57
C ASN A 41 2.30 -3.15 1.52
N TYR A 42 2.58 -4.16 0.68
CA TYR A 42 3.45 -3.96 -0.48
C TYR A 42 2.78 -3.06 -1.53
N ASN A 43 1.57 -3.42 -1.95
CA ASN A 43 0.68 -2.64 -2.81
C ASN A 43 -0.79 -2.96 -2.48
N TRP A 44 -1.74 -2.22 -3.06
CA TRP A 44 -3.17 -2.41 -2.79
C TRP A 44 -3.80 -3.59 -3.55
N ALA A 45 -3.16 -4.09 -4.62
CA ALA A 45 -3.66 -5.21 -5.42
C ALA A 45 -3.76 -6.53 -4.65
N CYS A 46 -3.02 -6.63 -3.56
CA CYS A 46 -2.99 -7.81 -2.71
C CYS A 46 -3.86 -7.68 -1.45
N SER A 47 -4.38 -6.47 -1.21
CA SER A 47 -5.15 -6.12 -0.01
C SER A 47 -6.62 -5.91 -0.28
N VAL A 48 -6.98 -5.35 -1.44
CA VAL A 48 -8.36 -4.99 -1.78
C VAL A 48 -8.68 -5.32 -3.24
N ASN A 49 -9.98 -5.31 -3.59
CA ASN A 49 -10.39 -5.49 -4.99
C ASN A 49 -10.08 -4.24 -5.81
N ILE A 50 -9.10 -4.36 -6.69
CA ILE A 50 -8.60 -3.27 -7.54
C ILE A 50 -9.31 -3.08 -8.88
N ASP A 51 -10.25 -3.95 -9.28
CA ASP A 51 -10.97 -3.81 -10.57
C ASP A 51 -12.06 -2.71 -10.51
N LYS A 52 -11.65 -1.51 -10.12
CA LYS A 52 -12.50 -0.36 -9.81
C LYS A 52 -11.77 0.94 -10.15
N ASP A 53 -12.46 2.07 -10.00
CA ASP A 53 -11.82 3.37 -10.05
C ASP A 53 -10.94 3.59 -8.80
N PHE A 54 -9.83 4.30 -8.98
CA PHE A 54 -8.81 4.54 -7.95
C PHE A 54 -9.41 5.06 -6.63
N CYS A 55 -10.39 5.97 -6.69
CA CYS A 55 -11.02 6.52 -5.48
C CYS A 55 -11.89 5.50 -4.73
N ASP A 56 -12.47 4.53 -5.44
CA ASP A 56 -13.21 3.44 -4.82
C ASP A 56 -12.24 2.45 -4.14
N VAL A 57 -11.12 2.14 -4.81
CA VAL A 57 -10.05 1.34 -4.20
C VAL A 57 -9.48 2.02 -2.96
N LEU A 58 -9.25 3.34 -3.01
CA LEU A 58 -8.83 4.14 -1.87
C LEU A 58 -9.85 4.04 -0.72
N THR A 59 -11.15 4.03 -1.03
CA THR A 59 -12.19 3.89 0.00
C THR A 59 -12.12 2.50 0.67
N ASP A 60 -11.94 1.44 -0.10
CA ASP A 60 -11.74 0.10 0.45
C ASP A 60 -10.47 0.03 1.31
N MET A 61 -9.38 0.65 0.86
CA MET A 61 -8.12 0.67 1.61
C MET A 61 -8.23 1.46 2.92
N LYS A 62 -9.01 2.54 2.95
CA LYS A 62 -9.32 3.27 4.19
C LYS A 62 -10.02 2.36 5.20
N ASN A 63 -11.08 1.68 4.78
CA ASN A 63 -11.82 0.75 5.64
C ASN A 63 -10.94 -0.40 6.17
N LEU A 64 -10.05 -0.93 5.32
CA LEU A 64 -9.10 -1.96 5.73
C LEU A 64 -8.07 -1.40 6.73
N SER A 65 -7.61 -0.17 6.52
CA SER A 65 -6.66 0.51 7.43
C SER A 65 -7.27 0.79 8.81
N ASP A 66 -8.59 1.01 8.89
CA ASP A 66 -9.31 1.10 10.17
C ASP A 66 -9.29 -0.25 10.90
N THR A 67 -9.38 -1.37 10.17
CA THR A 67 -9.24 -2.71 10.77
C THR A 67 -7.82 -2.95 11.28
N TYR A 68 -6.82 -2.50 10.52
CA TYR A 68 -5.41 -2.57 10.91
C TYR A 68 -5.08 -1.69 12.13
N ALA A 69 -5.81 -0.59 12.35
CA ALA A 69 -5.60 0.28 13.50
C ALA A 69 -5.93 -0.40 14.85
N GLU A 70 -6.75 -1.46 14.82
CA GLU A 70 -7.10 -2.26 16.00
C GLU A 70 -6.04 -3.32 16.36
N TRP A 71 -5.03 -3.51 15.52
CA TRP A 71 -3.97 -4.50 15.74
C TRP A 71 -2.91 -3.98 16.72
N GLU A 72 -2.23 -4.90 17.41
CA GLU A 72 -1.16 -4.54 18.35
C GLU A 72 0.08 -3.98 17.62
N VAL A 73 0.40 -4.53 16.46
CA VAL A 73 1.50 -4.06 15.60
C VAL A 73 1.04 -2.84 14.81
N SER A 74 1.82 -1.77 14.82
CA SER A 74 1.43 -0.49 14.19
C SER A 74 1.41 -0.56 12.66
N TYR A 75 0.30 -0.16 12.04
CA TYR A 75 0.22 -0.03 10.58
C TYR A 75 0.80 1.30 10.10
N CYS A 76 1.77 1.25 9.20
CA CYS A 76 2.28 2.40 8.45
C CYS A 76 1.65 2.39 7.05
N PRO A 77 0.93 3.45 6.64
CA PRO A 77 0.15 3.42 5.41
C PRO A 77 1.02 3.30 4.17
N ASN A 78 0.56 2.48 3.23
CA ASN A 78 1.06 2.39 1.87
C ASN A 78 0.14 3.16 0.92
N VAL A 79 0.71 3.85 -0.07
CA VAL A 79 -0.02 4.40 -1.21
C VAL A 79 0.46 3.73 -2.49
N THR A 80 -0.45 3.08 -3.20
CA THR A 80 -0.20 2.50 -4.52
C THR A 80 -0.50 3.53 -5.61
N VAL A 81 0.38 3.67 -6.60
CA VAL A 81 0.19 4.61 -7.71
C VAL A 81 -0.86 4.10 -8.70
N GLY A 82 -0.92 2.79 -8.92
CA GLY A 82 -1.90 2.16 -9.82
C GLY A 82 -1.76 0.65 -9.83
N TRP A 83 -2.51 -0.01 -10.72
CA TRP A 83 -2.25 -1.42 -11.02
C TRP A 83 -2.84 -1.80 -12.38
N ASP A 84 -1.97 -2.25 -13.27
CA ASP A 84 -2.27 -2.99 -14.48
C ASP A 84 -1.07 -3.86 -14.85
N ASN A 85 -1.22 -5.18 -14.72
CA ASN A 85 -0.16 -6.12 -15.07
C ASN A 85 -0.30 -6.72 -16.47
N ASN A 86 -1.22 -6.22 -17.30
CA ASN A 86 -1.48 -6.75 -18.64
C ASN A 86 -0.27 -6.72 -19.56
N VAL A 87 0.68 -5.80 -19.35
CA VAL A 87 1.95 -5.74 -20.11
C VAL A 87 2.79 -7.01 -20.00
N ARG A 88 2.55 -7.84 -18.97
CA ARG A 88 3.21 -9.13 -18.76
C ARG A 88 2.59 -10.27 -19.59
N PHE A 89 1.44 -10.05 -20.22
CA PHE A 89 0.62 -11.12 -20.80
C PHE A 89 0.16 -10.81 -22.22
N HIS A 90 0.00 -11.86 -23.04
CA HIS A 90 -0.59 -11.76 -24.38
C HIS A 90 -2.13 -11.88 -24.39
N ARG A 91 -2.74 -12.05 -23.21
CA ARG A 91 -4.18 -12.11 -23.01
C ARG A 91 -4.56 -11.09 -21.96
N PHE A 92 -5.81 -10.65 -21.99
CA PHE A 92 -6.34 -9.77 -20.97
C PHE A 92 -6.35 -10.47 -19.60
N ILE A 93 -5.84 -9.77 -18.58
CA ILE A 93 -5.89 -10.13 -17.17
C ILE A 93 -6.79 -9.14 -16.44
N PRO A 94 -7.92 -9.60 -15.86
CA PRO A 94 -8.79 -8.77 -15.02
C PRO A 94 -8.07 -8.27 -13.76
N GLY A 95 -8.65 -7.25 -13.10
CA GLY A 95 -7.98 -6.54 -12.00
C GLY A 95 -7.15 -5.38 -12.54
N VAL A 96 -7.81 -4.44 -13.21
CA VAL A 96 -7.18 -3.21 -13.70
C VAL A 96 -7.77 -2.04 -12.92
N MET A 97 -6.89 -1.31 -12.21
CA MET A 97 -7.27 -0.10 -11.51
C MET A 97 -7.38 1.05 -12.49
N LYS A 98 -8.51 1.76 -12.46
CA LYS A 98 -8.83 2.82 -13.42
C LYS A 98 -8.68 4.19 -12.78
N ASN A 99 -8.47 5.23 -13.61
CA ASN A 99 -8.46 6.63 -13.18
C ASN A 99 -7.42 6.93 -12.07
N ASN A 100 -6.28 6.26 -12.10
CA ASN A 100 -5.17 6.48 -11.17
C ASN A 100 -4.33 7.71 -11.54
N THR A 101 -4.98 8.86 -11.79
CA THR A 101 -4.33 10.12 -12.19
C THR A 101 -3.53 10.76 -11.04
N PRO A 102 -2.60 11.69 -11.31
CA PRO A 102 -1.89 12.43 -10.27
C PRO A 102 -2.80 13.10 -9.23
N GLU A 103 -3.97 13.60 -9.63
CA GLU A 103 -4.95 14.23 -8.74
C GLU A 103 -5.62 13.22 -7.81
N ASN A 104 -5.95 12.03 -8.31
CA ASN A 104 -6.54 10.97 -7.49
C ASN A 104 -5.49 10.35 -6.56
N PHE A 105 -4.25 10.20 -7.03
CA PHE A 105 -3.11 9.81 -6.20
C PHE A 105 -2.85 10.83 -5.08
N GLU A 106 -2.94 12.14 -5.35
CA GLU A 106 -2.83 13.21 -4.33
C GLU A 106 -3.84 13.01 -3.19
N LYS A 107 -5.08 12.60 -3.48
CA LYS A 107 -6.09 12.30 -2.45
C LYS A 107 -5.67 11.14 -1.54
N ALA A 108 -5.01 10.13 -2.09
CA ALA A 108 -4.49 9.02 -1.29
C ALA A 108 -3.31 9.45 -0.42
N LEU A 109 -2.43 10.31 -0.92
CA LEU A 109 -1.34 10.90 -0.12
C LEU A 109 -1.88 11.75 1.03
N LEU A 110 -2.91 12.57 0.78
CA LEU A 110 -3.58 13.37 1.81
C LEU A 110 -4.20 12.47 2.89
N TRP A 111 -4.84 11.37 2.49
CA TRP A 111 -5.34 10.38 3.44
C TRP A 111 -4.20 9.75 4.25
N ALA A 112 -3.13 9.28 3.62
CA ALA A 112 -2.02 8.64 4.32
C ALA A 112 -1.36 9.61 5.32
N LYS A 113 -1.24 10.89 4.94
CA LYS A 113 -0.81 11.97 5.84
C LYS A 113 -1.75 12.14 7.03
N ASP A 114 -3.05 12.24 6.78
CA ASP A 114 -4.07 12.37 7.84
C ASP A 114 -4.07 11.16 8.78
N TYR A 115 -3.93 9.95 8.23
CA TYR A 115 -3.82 8.71 9.00
C TYR A 115 -2.65 8.77 9.98
N ILE A 116 -1.42 9.07 9.50
CA ILE A 116 -0.27 9.13 10.41
C ILE A 116 -0.41 10.28 11.41
N ASP A 117 -1.04 11.40 11.05
CA ASP A 117 -1.22 12.56 11.93
C ASP A 117 -2.23 12.31 13.04
N THR A 118 -3.25 11.51 12.78
CA THR A 118 -4.27 11.10 13.76
C THR A 118 -3.85 9.90 14.62
N HIS A 119 -2.80 9.16 14.23
CA HIS A 119 -2.27 8.01 14.96
C HIS A 119 -0.87 8.28 15.53
N PRO A 120 -0.73 9.00 16.66
CA PRO A 120 0.56 9.48 17.16
C PRO A 120 1.54 8.39 17.61
N LYS A 121 1.07 7.15 17.81
CA LYS A 121 1.90 5.99 18.16
C LYS A 121 2.49 5.29 16.93
N VAL A 122 1.92 5.53 15.75
CA VAL A 122 2.41 4.97 14.49
C VAL A 122 3.67 5.74 14.06
N PRO A 123 4.74 5.05 13.62
CA PRO A 123 5.89 5.71 13.03
C PRO A 123 5.49 6.68 11.93
N LYS A 124 6.12 7.85 11.86
CA LYS A 124 5.87 8.85 10.80
C LYS A 124 6.52 8.43 9.49
N LEU A 125 6.04 7.32 8.94
CA LEU A 125 6.51 6.67 7.73
C LEU A 125 5.31 6.32 6.86
N ILE A 126 5.39 6.71 5.59
CA ILE A 126 4.44 6.34 4.54
C ILE A 126 5.27 5.66 3.46
N THR A 127 4.81 4.51 2.99
CA THR A 127 5.44 3.83 1.85
C THR A 127 4.65 4.14 0.58
N ILE A 128 5.34 4.17 -0.56
CA ILE A 128 4.69 4.34 -1.86
C ILE A 128 5.15 3.20 -2.76
N ASN A 129 4.17 2.48 -3.31
CA ASN A 129 4.40 1.53 -4.39
C ASN A 129 4.11 2.23 -5.73
N SER A 130 5.09 2.47 -6.59
CA SER A 130 6.54 2.25 -6.42
C SER A 130 7.35 3.34 -7.12
N TRP A 131 8.69 3.29 -7.07
CA TRP A 131 9.49 4.17 -7.92
C TRP A 131 9.30 3.84 -9.42
N ASN A 132 9.48 2.60 -9.85
CA ASN A 132 9.58 2.24 -11.28
C ASN A 132 9.06 0.84 -11.63
N GLU A 133 7.98 0.37 -11.00
CA GLU A 133 7.35 -0.92 -11.30
C GLU A 133 6.46 -0.84 -12.55
N TRP A 134 7.10 -0.56 -13.69
CA TRP A 134 6.45 -0.39 -15.00
C TRP A 134 5.62 -1.60 -15.42
N THR A 135 6.04 -2.81 -15.04
CA THR A 135 5.33 -4.04 -15.41
C THR A 135 4.00 -4.24 -14.67
N GLU A 136 3.69 -3.39 -13.68
CA GLU A 136 2.41 -3.33 -12.96
C GLU A 136 1.73 -1.97 -13.14
N THR A 137 2.30 -1.11 -13.99
CA THR A 137 1.91 0.29 -14.18
C THR A 137 1.72 1.05 -12.87
N SER A 138 2.51 0.72 -11.85
CA SER A 138 2.50 1.34 -10.53
C SER A 138 3.85 2.03 -10.30
N TYR A 139 4.06 3.18 -10.93
CA TYR A 139 5.35 3.86 -10.97
C TYR A 139 5.23 5.36 -10.70
N LEU A 140 6.18 5.91 -9.96
CA LEU A 140 6.36 7.35 -9.72
C LEU A 140 7.30 8.00 -10.74
N GLU A 141 8.15 7.18 -11.38
CA GLU A 141 9.13 7.62 -12.38
C GLU A 141 8.43 8.47 -13.44
N PRO A 142 8.95 9.68 -13.74
CA PRO A 142 8.33 10.55 -14.74
C PRO A 142 8.20 9.88 -16.10
N ASP A 143 7.05 10.07 -16.73
CA ASP A 143 6.70 9.47 -18.02
C ASP A 143 6.30 10.53 -19.06
N ASP A 144 5.83 10.09 -20.22
CA ASP A 144 5.33 10.95 -21.28
C ASP A 144 3.84 11.33 -21.13
N LEU A 145 3.10 10.63 -20.26
CA LEU A 145 1.68 10.84 -20.03
C LEU A 145 1.39 11.94 -19.00
N TYR A 146 2.04 11.88 -17.85
CA TYR A 146 1.89 12.78 -16.71
C TYR A 146 3.17 13.53 -16.36
N GLY A 147 4.32 13.19 -16.96
CA GLY A 147 5.59 13.85 -16.65
C GLY A 147 5.91 13.74 -15.16
N TYR A 148 6.11 14.87 -14.50
CA TYR A 148 6.37 14.92 -13.06
C TYR A 148 5.09 14.88 -12.20
N GLY A 149 3.91 14.65 -12.78
CA GLY A 149 2.61 14.79 -12.10
C GLY A 149 2.54 14.12 -10.72
N TYR A 150 2.92 12.84 -10.61
CA TYR A 150 2.90 12.14 -9.32
C TYR A 150 3.91 12.71 -8.31
N LEU A 151 5.12 13.08 -8.74
CA LEU A 151 6.13 13.69 -7.87
C LEU A 151 5.69 15.08 -7.39
N GLU A 152 5.02 15.86 -8.25
CA GLU A 152 4.42 17.15 -7.88
C GLU A 152 3.29 16.95 -6.87
N SER A 153 2.47 15.90 -6.97
CA SER A 153 1.47 15.55 -5.95
C SER A 153 2.14 15.24 -4.60
N ILE A 154 3.23 14.47 -4.58
CA ILE A 154 4.03 14.22 -3.35
C ILE A 154 4.54 15.54 -2.78
N ARG A 155 5.12 16.39 -3.63
CA ARG A 155 5.64 17.70 -3.24
C ARG A 155 4.56 18.55 -2.59
N LYS A 156 3.38 18.69 -3.21
CA LYS A 156 2.27 19.48 -2.68
C LYS A 156 1.79 19.00 -1.30
N VAL A 157 1.78 17.69 -1.06
CA VAL A 157 1.24 17.14 0.20
C VAL A 157 2.27 17.20 1.34
N PHE A 158 3.53 16.90 1.06
CA PHE A 158 4.55 16.70 2.10
C PHE A 158 5.63 17.78 2.15
N LYS A 159 5.74 18.60 1.10
CA LYS A 159 6.69 19.71 1.03
C LYS A 159 5.89 21.01 0.89
N ASN A 160 5.34 21.47 2.01
CA ASN A 160 5.00 22.89 2.13
C ASN A 160 6.30 23.67 2.36
N ASP A 161 6.45 24.82 1.70
CA ASP A 161 7.60 25.73 1.82
C ASP A 161 7.83 26.21 3.26
#